data_AF-A0A931ADX6-F1
#
_entry.id   AF-A0A931ADX6-F1
#
_cell.length_a   1.000
_cell.length_b   1.000
_cell.length_c   1.000
_cell.angle_alpha   90.00
_cell.angle_beta   90.00
_cell.angle_gamma   90.00
#
_symmetry.space_group_name_H-M   'P 1'
#
loop_
_entity.id
_entity.type
_entity.pdbx_description
1 polymer ?
#
loop_
_entity_poly.entity_id
_entity_poly.type
_entity_poly.pdbx_seq_one_letter_code
_entity_poly.pdbx_strand_id
1 'polypeptide(L)'
;MNLDQARALAEEYFNGVRTPDEAASIGVHGFHDGYVAWVRELDPDDPATLPETIGGGCVVIDRATGEVVARPLLDPETVAELWPGRTPR
;
A
#
# COMPACT_ATOMS: atom_id res chain seq x y z
N MET A 1 -5.80 -13.78 -2.35
CA MET A 1 -6.22 -12.65 -1.47
C MET A 1 -7.21 -11.72 -2.19
N ASN A 2 -8.24 -11.21 -1.49
CA ASN A 2 -9.19 -10.20 -2.00
C ASN A 2 -8.88 -8.79 -1.44
N LEU A 3 -9.62 -7.75 -1.91
CA LEU A 3 -9.35 -6.35 -1.54
C LEU A 3 -9.56 -6.09 -0.04
N ASP A 4 -10.61 -6.65 0.57
CA ASP A 4 -10.87 -6.52 2.00
C ASP A 4 -9.74 -7.12 2.85
N GLN A 5 -9.21 -8.29 2.45
CA GLN A 5 -8.08 -8.94 3.11
C GLN A 5 -6.79 -8.11 2.98
N ALA A 6 -6.53 -7.57 1.78
CA ALA A 6 -5.36 -6.72 1.55
C ALA A 6 -5.45 -5.42 2.37
N ARG A 7 -6.64 -4.85 2.50
CA ARG A 7 -6.90 -3.68 3.36
C ARG A 7 -6.66 -4.00 4.83
N ALA A 8 -7.16 -5.11 5.34
CA ALA A 8 -6.94 -5.52 6.73
C ALA A 8 -5.45 -5.70 7.04
N LEU A 9 -4.70 -6.34 6.15
CA LEU A 9 -3.24 -6.50 6.26
C LEU A 9 -2.51 -5.15 6.26
N ALA A 10 -2.92 -4.23 5.38
CA ALA A 10 -2.32 -2.90 5.33
C ALA A 10 -2.64 -2.09 6.59
N GLU A 11 -3.87 -2.15 7.10
CA GLU A 11 -4.25 -1.49 8.36
C GLU A 11 -3.47 -2.07 9.54
N GLU A 12 -3.29 -3.39 9.63
CA GLU A 12 -2.45 -4.01 10.65
C GLU A 12 -0.98 -3.54 10.54
N TYR A 13 -0.42 -3.52 9.33
CA TYR A 13 0.97 -3.11 9.10
C TYR A 13 1.22 -1.65 9.51
N PHE A 14 0.36 -0.72 9.07
CA PHE A 14 0.56 0.71 9.30
C PHE A 14 0.06 1.19 10.67
N ASN A 15 -1.00 0.58 11.22
CA ASN A 15 -1.66 1.03 12.44
C ASN A 15 -1.56 0.05 13.61
N GLY A 16 -1.00 -1.16 13.45
CA GLY A 16 -0.95 -2.19 14.50
C GLY A 16 -0.22 -1.77 15.79
N VAL A 17 0.59 -0.71 15.74
CA VAL A 17 1.28 -0.11 16.90
C VAL A 17 0.76 1.28 17.29
N ARG A 18 -0.23 1.81 16.55
CA ARG A 18 -0.83 3.12 16.80
C ARG A 18 -2.04 2.98 17.72
N THR A 19 -2.31 4.01 18.51
CA THR A 19 -3.59 4.08 19.24
C THR A 19 -4.73 4.37 18.25
N PRO A 20 -5.99 4.05 18.58
CA PRO A 20 -7.12 4.29 17.68
C PRO A 20 -7.27 5.75 17.22
N ASP A 21 -6.96 6.71 18.10
CA ASP A 21 -6.98 8.15 17.79
C ASP A 21 -5.83 8.59 16.87
N GLU A 22 -4.76 7.80 16.76
CA GLU A 22 -3.60 8.07 15.91
C GLU A 22 -3.62 7.22 14.63
N ALA A 23 -4.63 6.37 14.44
CA ALA A 23 -4.72 5.47 13.31
C ALA A 23 -4.81 6.28 12.00
N ALA A 24 -3.86 6.04 11.09
CA ALA A 24 -3.85 6.74 9.82
C ALA A 24 -4.81 6.08 8.83
N SER A 25 -5.38 6.88 7.95
CA SER A 25 -6.19 6.39 6.82
C SER A 25 -5.30 5.66 5.82
N ILE A 26 -5.71 4.48 5.34
CA ILE A 26 -4.93 3.67 4.40
C ILE A 26 -5.62 3.62 3.04
N GLY A 27 -4.87 3.93 1.99
CA GLY A 27 -5.27 3.75 0.59
C GLY A 27 -4.79 2.40 0.09
N VAL A 28 -5.60 1.73 -0.72
CA VAL A 28 -5.25 0.44 -1.33
C VAL A 28 -5.66 0.45 -2.80
N HIS A 29 -4.72 0.11 -3.68
CA HIS A 29 -4.94 -0.05 -5.11
C HIS A 29 -4.63 -1.50 -5.51
N GLY A 30 -5.59 -2.16 -6.15
CA GLY A 30 -5.41 -3.53 -6.65
C GLY A 30 -4.97 -3.55 -8.12
N PHE A 31 -3.98 -4.39 -8.43
CA PHE A 31 -3.51 -4.65 -9.80
C PHE A 31 -3.54 -6.16 -10.09
N HIS A 32 -3.07 -6.58 -11.29
CA HIS A 32 -3.13 -7.98 -11.72
C HIS A 32 -2.51 -8.93 -10.67
N ASP A 33 -1.32 -8.60 -10.17
CA ASP A 33 -0.50 -9.51 -9.36
C ASP A 33 -0.53 -9.22 -7.85
N GLY A 34 -1.20 -8.14 -7.41
CA GLY A 34 -1.09 -7.71 -6.02
C GLY A 34 -1.89 -6.48 -5.65
N TYR A 35 -1.53 -5.90 -4.52
CA TYR A 35 -2.07 -4.65 -4.01
C TYR A 35 -0.93 -3.74 -3.58
N VAL A 36 -1.06 -2.45 -3.89
CA VAL A 36 -0.21 -1.39 -3.34
C VAL A 36 -0.99 -0.70 -2.24
N ALA A 37 -0.37 -0.54 -1.07
CA ALA A 37 -0.98 0.17 0.06
C ALA A 37 -0.08 1.31 0.57
N TRP A 38 -0.72 2.39 0.99
CA TRP A 38 -0.04 3.60 1.46
C TRP A 38 -0.85 4.32 2.54
N VAL A 39 -0.18 5.11 3.37
CA VAL A 39 -0.84 6.05 4.28
C VAL A 39 -1.39 7.22 3.45
N ARG A 40 -2.68 7.48 3.57
CA ARG A 40 -3.32 8.69 3.05
C ARG A 40 -3.07 9.81 4.04
N GLU A 41 -2.35 10.85 3.61
CA GLU A 41 -2.46 12.15 4.27
C GLU A 41 -3.92 12.63 4.12
N LEU A 42 -4.46 13.20 5.19
CA LEU A 42 -5.85 13.68 5.30
C LEU A 42 -6.04 14.96 4.47
N ASP A 43 -5.83 14.91 3.15
CA ASP A 43 -6.39 15.81 2.13
C ASP A 43 -5.98 15.26 0.74
N PRO A 44 -6.89 15.08 -0.26
CA PRO A 44 -8.19 15.70 -0.42
C PRO A 44 -9.38 14.73 -0.34
N ASP A 45 -10.58 15.31 -0.20
CA ASP A 45 -11.94 14.75 -0.04
C ASP A 45 -12.35 13.53 -0.89
N ASP A 46 -11.56 13.06 -1.85
CA ASP A 46 -11.89 11.95 -2.74
C ASP A 46 -11.04 10.69 -2.46
N PRO A 47 -11.62 9.60 -1.93
CA PRO A 47 -10.93 8.31 -1.76
C PRO A 47 -10.48 7.63 -3.05
N ALA A 48 -10.94 8.06 -4.22
CA ALA A 48 -10.49 7.56 -5.50
C ALA A 48 -9.29 8.33 -6.06
N THR A 49 -8.92 9.48 -5.48
CA THR A 49 -7.79 10.28 -5.95
C THR A 49 -6.48 9.72 -5.38
N LEU A 50 -5.59 9.28 -6.28
CA LEU A 50 -4.24 8.88 -5.93
C LEU A 50 -3.41 10.13 -5.56
N PRO A 51 -2.61 10.09 -4.48
CA PRO A 51 -1.72 11.20 -4.16
C PRO A 51 -0.62 11.35 -5.23
N GLU A 52 -0.25 12.59 -5.55
CA GLU A 52 0.86 12.88 -6.49
C GLU A 52 2.22 12.37 -5.96
N THR A 53 2.36 12.15 -4.66
CA THR A 53 3.56 11.58 -4.04
C THR A 53 3.18 10.84 -2.75
N ILE A 54 3.62 9.59 -2.57
CA ILE A 54 3.40 8.86 -1.31
C ILE A 54 4.42 9.36 -0.28
N GLY A 55 3.99 10.20 0.65
CA GLY A 55 4.75 10.59 1.83
C GLY A 55 4.79 9.46 2.86
N GLY A 56 5.94 8.80 3.01
CA GLY A 56 6.17 7.83 4.09
C GLY A 56 6.23 6.35 3.68
N GLY A 57 6.69 6.03 2.47
CA GLY A 57 6.94 4.65 2.05
C GLY A 57 5.68 3.87 1.68
N CYS A 58 5.80 2.98 0.70
CA CYS A 58 4.72 2.10 0.26
C CYS A 58 5.09 0.65 0.50
N VAL A 59 4.08 -0.20 0.65
CA VAL A 59 4.26 -1.65 0.67
C VAL A 59 3.52 -2.30 -0.49
N VAL A 60 4.11 -3.34 -1.06
CA VAL A 60 3.45 -4.24 -2.01
C VAL A 60 3.09 -5.52 -1.29
N ILE A 61 1.85 -5.98 -1.49
CA ILE A 61 1.35 -7.23 -0.94
C ILE A 61 1.09 -8.23 -2.08
N ASP A 62 1.80 -9.34 -2.07
CA ASP A 62 1.66 -10.41 -3.06
C ASP A 62 0.29 -11.10 -2.94
N ARG A 63 -0.41 -11.24 -4.08
CA ARG A 63 -1.79 -11.78 -4.07
C ARG A 63 -1.87 -13.28 -3.80
N ALA A 64 -0.83 -14.04 -4.14
CA ALA A 64 -0.76 -15.48 -4.04
C ALA A 64 -0.25 -15.94 -2.66
N THR A 65 0.73 -15.23 -2.10
CA THR A 65 1.42 -15.62 -0.85
C THR A 65 1.07 -14.73 0.34
N GLY A 66 0.64 -13.48 0.11
CA GLY A 66 0.43 -12.50 1.18
C GLY A 66 1.71 -11.86 1.70
N GLU A 67 2.85 -12.07 1.04
CA GLU A 67 4.14 -11.46 1.42
C GLU A 67 4.09 -9.93 1.28
N VAL A 68 4.66 -9.21 2.26
CA VAL A 68 4.69 -7.74 2.32
C VAL A 68 6.12 -7.22 2.10
N VAL A 69 6.31 -6.36 1.10
CA VAL A 69 7.61 -5.78 0.77
C VAL A 69 7.57 -4.25 0.79
N ALA A 70 8.43 -3.62 1.59
CA ALA A 70 8.59 -2.17 1.63
C ALA A 70 9.40 -1.64 0.43
N ARG A 71 8.92 -0.58 -0.23
CA ARG A 71 9.56 0.04 -1.41
C ARG A 71 9.84 1.54 -1.18
N PRO A 72 10.92 2.07 -1.79
CA PRO A 72 11.25 3.49 -1.75
C PRO A 72 10.19 4.36 -2.46
N LEU A 73 10.22 5.66 -2.16
CA LEU A 73 9.26 6.70 -2.58
C LEU A 73 9.09 6.75 -4.11
N LEU A 74 8.06 6.07 -4.61
CA LEU A 74 7.60 6.08 -6.00
C LEU A 74 6.08 6.12 -5.98
N ASP A 75 5.46 6.60 -7.07
CA ASP A 75 4.01 6.57 -7.23
C ASP A 75 3.48 5.12 -7.33
N PRO A 76 2.21 4.86 -6.97
CA PRO A 76 1.63 3.51 -6.93
C PRO A 76 1.73 2.75 -8.25
N GLU A 77 1.57 3.43 -9.38
CA GLU A 77 1.60 2.80 -10.71
C GLU A 77 3.02 2.32 -11.02
N THR A 78 4.03 3.16 -10.82
CA THR A 78 5.44 2.79 -10.96
C THR A 78 5.82 1.63 -10.06
N VAL A 79 5.30 1.58 -8.82
CA VAL A 79 5.55 0.46 -7.90
C VAL A 79 4.97 -0.84 -8.44
N ALA A 80 3.75 -0.81 -8.98
CA ALA A 80 3.09 -1.96 -9.57
C ALA A 80 3.82 -2.48 -10.83
N GLU A 81 4.25 -1.58 -11.72
CA GLU A 81 5.03 -1.94 -12.92
C GLU A 81 6.38 -2.61 -12.59
N LEU A 82 6.96 -2.29 -11.43
CA LEU A 82 8.24 -2.82 -10.98
C LEU A 82 8.12 -4.06 -10.09
N TRP A 83 6.98 -4.75 -10.05
CA TRP A 83 6.77 -6.02 -9.32
C TRP A 83 7.03 -7.24 -10.23
N PRO A 84 7.67 -8.34 -9.76
CA PRO A 84 8.26 -8.58 -8.43
C PRO A 84 9.63 -7.90 -8.20
N GLY A 85 10.04 -7.03 -9.12
CA GLY A 85 11.38 -6.46 -9.17
C GLY A 85 12.35 -7.38 -9.90
N ARG A 86 13.50 -6.85 -10.33
CA ARG A 86 14.58 -7.71 -10.81
C ARG A 86 15.08 -8.54 -9.63
N THR A 87 15.00 -9.86 -9.75
CA THR A 87 15.70 -10.80 -8.88
C THR A 87 17.20 -10.48 -8.96
N PRO A 88 17.88 -10.16 -7.84
CA PRO A 88 19.34 -10.12 -7.84
C PRO A 88 19.84 -11.49 -8.31
N ARG A 89 20.75 -11.52 -9.29
CA ARG A 89 21.47 -12.73 -9.67
C ARG A 89 22.52 -13.06 -8.61
#